data_AF-A0A9D3Z4W9-F1
#
_entry.id   AF-A0A9D3Z4W9-F1
#
_cell.length_a   1.000
_cell.length_b   1.000
_cell.length_c   1.000
_cell.angle_alpha   90.00
_cell.angle_beta   90.00
_cell.angle_gamma   90.00
#
_symmetry.space_group_name_H-M   'P 1'
#
loop_
_entity.id
_entity.type
_entity.pdbx_description
1 polymer ?
#
loop_
_entity_poly.entity_id
_entity_poly.type
_entity_poly.pdbx_seq_one_letter_code
_entity_poly.pdbx_strand_id
1 'polypeptide(L)'
;MKFSFDPYEPNTFSIRDCLSILTSKSLKREATARVRVDIKSDRSRPHIDVEFNDGHQLILKTEYLKSGDILEKMDKFCKAKDTSQGEADIALTKMAGKQQKKKK
;
A
#
# COMPACT_ATOMS: atom_id res chain seq x y z
N MET A 1 2.40 8.23 -5.53
CA MET A 1 2.55 8.29 -4.07
C MET A 1 3.58 9.36 -3.70
N LYS A 2 3.22 10.33 -2.88
CA LYS A 2 4.05 11.46 -2.47
C LYS A 2 4.18 11.48 -0.95
N PHE A 3 5.42 11.49 -0.45
CA PHE A 3 5.75 11.61 0.96
C PHE A 3 6.22 13.02 1.22
N SER A 4 5.50 13.78 2.06
CA SER A 4 5.90 15.14 2.43
C SER A 4 6.18 15.20 3.92
N PHE A 5 7.38 15.60 4.32
CA PHE A 5 7.72 15.77 5.73
C PHE A 5 8.86 16.76 5.95
N ASP A 6 8.92 17.29 7.17
CA ASP A 6 10.01 18.15 7.64
C ASP A 6 10.99 17.34 8.52
N PRO A 7 12.26 17.20 8.15
CA PRO A 7 13.21 16.35 8.89
C PRO A 7 13.53 16.87 10.29
N TYR A 8 13.21 18.13 10.60
CA TYR A 8 13.44 18.74 11.90
C TYR A 8 12.28 18.52 12.89
N GLU A 9 11.13 18.04 12.42
CA GLU A 9 10.01 17.68 13.28
C GLU A 9 10.26 16.32 13.98
N PRO A 10 10.01 16.20 15.30
CA PRO A 10 10.27 14.99 16.08
C PRO A 10 9.46 13.77 15.61
N ASN A 11 8.29 13.98 15.01
CA ASN A 11 7.36 12.91 14.63
C ASN A 11 7.54 12.42 13.18
N THR A 12 8.74 12.55 12.62
CA THR A 12 9.04 12.13 11.24
C THR A 12 9.67 10.75 11.12
N PHE A 13 9.97 10.10 12.24
CA PHE A 13 10.52 8.74 12.22
C PHE A 13 9.58 7.75 11.51
N SER A 14 8.29 7.77 11.85
CA SER A 14 7.32 6.82 11.32
C SER A 14 7.14 6.92 9.80
N ILE A 15 7.12 8.13 9.24
CA ILE A 15 7.00 8.31 7.78
C ILE A 15 8.28 7.87 7.04
N ARG A 16 9.46 8.09 7.63
CA ARG A 16 10.75 7.66 7.07
C ARG A 16 10.90 6.14 7.11
N ASP A 17 10.45 5.52 8.19
CA ASP A 17 10.43 4.07 8.34
C ASP A 17 9.50 3.42 7.30
N CYS A 18 8.26 3.93 7.15
CA CYS A 18 7.35 3.49 6.09
C CYS A 18 7.96 3.64 4.69
N LEU A 19 8.60 4.78 4.41
CA LEU A 19 9.27 5.03 3.14
C LEU A 19 10.38 4.01 2.87
N SER A 20 11.18 3.67 3.89
CA SER A 20 12.23 2.65 3.79
C SER A 20 11.66 1.27 3.42
N ILE A 21 10.56 0.88 4.08
CA ILE A 21 9.87 -0.38 3.81
C ILE A 21 9.33 -0.41 2.38
N LEU A 22 8.72 0.68 1.92
CA LEU A 22 8.11 0.76 0.59
C LEU A 22 9.12 0.88 -0.55
N THR A 23 10.29 1.44 -0.29
CA THR A 23 11.38 1.52 -1.27
C THR A 23 12.25 0.25 -1.31
N SER A 24 11.98 -0.72 -0.42
CA SER A 24 12.64 -2.02 -0.41
C SER A 24 12.44 -2.78 -1.73
N LYS A 25 13.41 -3.60 -2.09
CA LYS A 25 13.46 -4.32 -3.38
C LYS A 25 12.27 -5.26 -3.59
N SER A 26 11.61 -5.70 -2.51
CA SER A 26 10.46 -6.60 -2.55
C SER A 26 9.20 -5.90 -3.08
N LEU A 27 8.94 -4.67 -2.63
CA LEU A 27 7.76 -3.88 -3.05
C LEU A 27 7.96 -3.15 -4.39
N LYS A 28 9.21 -2.92 -4.79
CA LYS A 28 9.53 -2.31 -6.11
C LYS A 28 9.18 -3.18 -7.32
N ARG A 29 9.01 -4.49 -7.16
CA ARG A 29 8.76 -5.41 -8.29
C ARG A 29 7.32 -5.38 -8.81
N GLU A 30 6.36 -5.13 -7.92
CA GLU A 30 4.94 -5.16 -8.28
C GLU A 30 4.37 -3.78 -8.62
N ALA A 31 5.07 -2.71 -8.27
CA ALA A 31 4.53 -1.36 -8.30
C ALA A 31 5.00 -0.53 -9.51
N THR A 32 4.12 -0.32 -10.50
CA THR A 32 4.17 0.86 -11.38
C THR A 32 3.99 2.18 -10.61
N ALA A 33 3.70 2.12 -9.31
CA ALA A 33 3.52 3.29 -8.45
C ALA A 33 4.81 4.10 -8.32
N ARG A 34 4.79 5.32 -8.84
CA ARG A 34 5.86 6.29 -8.65
C ARG A 34 5.84 6.82 -7.22
N VAL A 35 6.91 6.55 -6.49
CA VAL A 35 7.17 7.14 -5.17
C VAL A 35 7.96 8.43 -5.34
N ARG A 36 7.41 9.54 -4.83
CA ARG A 36 8.05 10.85 -4.76
C ARG A 36 8.22 11.26 -3.30
N VAL A 37 9.32 11.91 -2.98
CA VAL A 37 9.61 12.41 -1.64
C VAL A 37 9.83 13.91 -1.75
N ASP A 38 9.11 14.67 -0.92
CA ASP A 38 9.11 16.12 -0.85
C ASP A 38 9.55 16.53 0.56
N ILE A 39 10.79 16.97 0.68
CA ILE A 39 11.37 17.37 1.96
C ILE A 39 11.13 18.85 2.11
N LYS A 40 10.36 19.23 3.14
CA LYS A 40 10.06 20.63 3.46
C LYS A 40 10.80 21.07 4.71
N SER A 41 10.92 22.38 4.92
CA SER A 41 11.53 23.00 6.12
C SER A 41 10.62 24.08 6.71
N ASP A 42 9.31 23.96 6.47
CA ASP A 42 8.27 24.91 6.83
C ASP A 42 7.53 24.52 8.12
N ARG A 43 8.03 23.54 8.89
CA ARG A 43 7.35 22.91 10.03
C ARG A 43 5.98 22.34 9.65
N SER A 44 5.81 21.95 8.38
CA SER A 44 4.56 21.33 7.94
C SER A 44 4.41 19.93 8.53
N ARG A 45 3.16 19.58 8.82
CA ARG A 45 2.81 18.27 9.36
C ARG A 45 3.12 17.18 8.33
N PRO A 46 3.74 16.06 8.76
CA PRO A 46 4.09 14.99 7.85
C PRO A 46 2.81 14.31 7.33
N HIS A 47 2.77 14.10 6.01
CA HIS A 47 1.65 13.44 5.35
C HIS A 47 2.11 12.63 4.15
N ILE A 48 1.32 11.61 3.84
CA ILE A 48 1.47 10.76 2.67
C ILE A 48 0.25 10.97 1.80
N ASP A 49 0.49 11.22 0.52
CA ASP A 49 -0.53 11.39 -0.49
C ASP A 49 -0.43 10.25 -1.51
N VAL A 50 -1.51 9.49 -1.65
CA VAL A 50 -1.61 8.34 -2.56
C VAL A 50 -2.71 8.62 -3.56
N GLU A 51 -2.30 8.88 -4.80
CA GLU A 51 -3.20 8.95 -5.94
C GLU A 51 -3.30 7.56 -6.58
N PHE A 52 -4.51 7.04 -6.69
CA PHE A 52 -4.83 5.78 -7.35
C PHE A 52 -5.21 6.01 -8.82
N ASN A 53 -5.10 4.99 -9.65
CA ASN A 53 -5.46 5.05 -11.08
C ASN A 53 -6.95 5.37 -11.32
N ASP A 54 -7.79 5.12 -10.31
CA ASP A 54 -9.24 5.39 -10.29
C ASP A 54 -9.56 6.88 -9.97
N GLY A 55 -8.54 7.74 -9.91
CA GLY A 55 -8.70 9.17 -9.57
C GLY A 55 -8.98 9.45 -8.09
N HIS A 56 -9.03 8.41 -7.25
CA HIS A 56 -9.12 8.57 -5.82
C HIS A 56 -7.80 9.01 -5.21
N GLN A 57 -7.89 9.89 -4.22
CA GLN A 57 -6.76 10.37 -3.45
C GLN A 57 -6.92 9.97 -1.98
N LEU A 58 -5.89 9.35 -1.42
CA LEU A 58 -5.80 9.02 0.00
C LEU A 58 -4.71 9.89 0.63
N ILE A 59 -5.11 10.72 1.58
CA ILE A 59 -4.19 11.56 2.36
C ILE A 59 -4.11 11.01 3.78
N LEU A 60 -2.94 10.47 4.15
CA LEU A 60 -2.64 9.98 5.48
C LEU A 60 -1.80 11.01 6.23
N LYS A 61 -2.35 11.56 7.32
CA LYS A 61 -1.60 12.43 8.25
C LYS A 61 -0.84 11.56 9.24
N THR A 62 0.48 11.57 9.20
CA THR A 62 1.32 10.61 9.94
C THR A 62 1.86 11.15 11.26
N GLU A 63 1.41 12.33 11.69
CA GLU A 63 1.90 13.03 12.90
C GLU A 63 1.74 12.23 14.20
N TYR A 64 0.68 11.42 14.30
CA TYR A 64 0.38 10.60 15.49
C TYR A 64 0.15 9.12 15.14
N LEU A 65 0.58 8.68 13.97
CA LEU A 65 0.42 7.30 13.53
C LEU A 65 1.78 6.58 13.59
N LYS A 66 1.78 5.35 14.12
CA LYS A 66 2.98 4.51 14.08
C LYS A 66 3.18 3.97 12.67
N SER A 67 4.41 3.57 12.34
CA SER A 67 4.73 3.02 11.01
C SER A 67 3.87 1.79 10.67
N GLY A 68 3.61 0.92 11.66
CA GLY A 68 2.70 -0.23 11.51
C GLY A 68 1.28 0.16 11.14
N ASP A 69 0.70 1.16 11.83
CA ASP A 69 -0.68 1.60 11.59
C ASP A 69 -0.84 2.23 10.20
N ILE A 70 0.18 2.94 9.72
CA ILE A 70 0.21 3.55 8.39
C ILE A 70 0.20 2.45 7.32
N LEU A 71 1.06 1.44 7.49
CA LEU A 71 1.14 0.31 6.56
C LEU A 71 -0.15 -0.52 6.55
N GLU A 72 -0.71 -0.81 7.72
CA GLU A 72 -1.96 -1.57 7.83
C GLU A 72 -3.13 -0.82 7.17
N LYS A 73 -3.26 0.49 7.42
CA LYS A 73 -4.29 1.30 6.76
C LYS A 73 -4.10 1.31 5.25
N MET A 74 -2.87 1.51 4.79
CA MET A 74 -2.58 1.54 3.36
C MET A 74 -2.87 0.18 2.70
N ASP A 75 -2.48 -0.93 3.33
CA ASP A 75 -2.80 -2.30 2.87
C ASP A 75 -4.31 -2.55 2.81
N LYS A 76 -5.07 -2.14 3.84
CA LYS A 76 -6.54 -2.23 3.82
C LYS A 76 -7.15 -1.44 2.67
N PHE A 77 -6.65 -0.24 2.40
CA PHE A 77 -7.13 0.58 1.27
C PHE A 77 -6.78 -0.07 -0.08
N CYS A 78 -5.56 -0.59 -0.25
CA CYS A 78 -5.17 -1.33 -1.45
C CYS A 78 -6.06 -2.56 -1.66
N LYS A 79 -6.26 -3.38 -0.62
CA LYS A 79 -7.11 -4.58 -0.70
C LYS A 79 -8.57 -4.28 -1.01
N ALA A 80 -9.14 -3.24 -0.40
CA ALA A 80 -10.50 -2.80 -0.69
C ALA A 80 -10.66 -2.32 -2.14
N LYS A 81 -9.61 -1.73 -2.72
CA LYS A 81 -9.61 -1.29 -4.12
C LYS A 81 -9.30 -2.42 -5.09
N ASP A 82 -8.44 -3.38 -4.74
CA ASP A 82 -8.20 -4.59 -5.53
C ASP A 82 -9.48 -5.42 -5.69
N THR A 83 -10.31 -5.50 -4.65
CA THR A 83 -11.63 -6.17 -4.74
C THR A 83 -12.68 -5.38 -5.52
N SER A 84 -12.41 -4.10 -5.83
CA SER A 84 -13.30 -3.25 -6.64
C SER A 84 -12.95 -3.26 -8.14
N GLN A 85 -11.86 -3.91 -8.56
CA GLN A 85 -11.69 -4.38 -9.95
C GLN A 85 -12.25 -5.80 -10.07
N GLY A 86 -13.52 -5.95 -9.69
CA GLY A 86 -14.30 -7.16 -9.83
C GLY A 86 -15.16 -7.12 -11.08
N GLU A 87 -14.56 -6.94 -12.26
CA GLU A 87 -15.06 -7.56 -13.48
C GLU A 87 -13.90 -8.25 -14.22
N ALA A 88 -13.98 -9.59 -14.25
CA ALA A 88 -13.15 -10.61 -14.94
C ALA A 88 -11.71 -10.79 -14.39
N ASP A 89 -11.27 -11.96 -13.90
CA ASP A 89 -11.42 -13.35 -14.39
C ASP A 89 -11.59 -14.33 -13.20
N ILE A 90 -12.70 -15.04 -13.03
CA ILE A 90 -13.05 -16.37 -13.60
C ILE A 90 -12.01 -17.50 -13.37
N ALA A 91 -12.43 -18.44 -12.51
CA ALA A 91 -12.10 -19.86 -12.47
C ALA A 91 -10.69 -20.32 -12.01
N LEU A 92 -10.61 -20.73 -10.74
CA LEU A 92 -10.01 -22.02 -10.33
C LEU A 92 -10.57 -22.45 -8.97
N THR A 93 -11.87 -22.75 -8.94
CA THR A 93 -12.48 -23.51 -7.83
C THR A 93 -13.36 -24.62 -8.40
N LYS A 94 -12.72 -25.69 -8.86
CA LYS A 94 -13.35 -27.02 -8.97
C LYS A 94 -12.42 -28.07 -8.37
N MET A 95 -12.18 -27.97 -7.07
CA MET A 95 -11.94 -29.16 -6.25
C MET A 95 -13.29 -29.81 -5.95
N ALA A 96 -13.78 -30.66 -6.85
CA ALA A 96 -14.84 -31.61 -6.54
C ALA A 96 -14.91 -32.70 -7.64
N GLY A 97 -14.68 -33.96 -7.26
CA GLY A 97 -15.22 -35.09 -8.02
C GLY A 97 -14.28 -36.26 -8.26
N LYS A 98 -14.19 -37.16 -7.28
CA LYS A 98 -14.11 -38.63 -7.40
C LYS A 98 -13.49 -39.22 -8.68
N GLN A 99 -12.39 -39.97 -8.53
CA GLN A 99 -12.19 -41.19 -9.31
C GLN A 99 -12.02 -42.40 -8.38
N GLN A 100 -13.10 -43.17 -8.27
CA GLN A 100 -13.12 -44.53 -7.75
C GLN A 100 -12.48 -45.50 -8.76
N LYS A 101 -11.65 -46.41 -8.24
CA LYS A 101 -11.51 -47.85 -8.59
C LYS A 101 -11.87 -48.34 -10.02
N LYS A 102 -10.91 -49.02 -10.66
CA LYS A 102 -10.93 -50.45 -11.11
C LYS A 102 -9.60 -50.77 -11.82
N LYS A 103 -8.71 -51.66 -11.34
CA LYS A 103 -8.71 -53.14 -11.46
C LYS A 103 -9.12 -53.65 -12.84
N LYS A 104 -8.19 -54.12 -13.67
CA LYS A 104 -7.69 -55.51 -13.76
C LYS A 104 -6.53 -55.56 -14.76
#